data_AF-A0AAW1SZG9-F1
#
_entry.id   AF-A0AAW1SZG9-F1
#
_cell.length_a   1.000
_cell.length_b   1.000
_cell.length_c   1.000
_cell.angle_alpha   90.00
_cell.angle_beta   90.00
_cell.angle_gamma   90.00
#
_symmetry.space_group_name_H-M   'P 1'
#
loop_
_entity.id
_entity.type
_entity.pdbx_description
1 polymer ?
#
loop_
_entity_poly.entity_id
_entity_poly.type
_entity_poly.pdbx_seq_one_letter_code
_entity_poly.pdbx_strand_id
1 'polypeptide(L)'
;MVWKGPDIIQEAPDSFNPEDPYADPVALHEAREASVWRKEVRIEKAKILRERMKQCYIKEGVNHLQNCREQVQRYLDSLQDTGVQRQNADFYQLWRVKHDKEANAK
;
A
#
# COMPACT_ATOMS: atom_id res chain seq x y z
N MET A 1 -35.87 -1.94 4.69
CA MET A 1 -34.58 -1.34 5.10
C MET A 1 -33.57 -1.58 3.99
N VAL A 2 -32.92 -0.52 3.48
CA VAL A 2 -31.84 -0.63 2.49
C VAL A 2 -30.53 -0.52 3.27
N TRP A 3 -29.74 -1.60 3.28
CA TRP A 3 -28.40 -1.57 3.88
C TRP A 3 -27.47 -0.76 2.98
N LYS A 4 -26.85 0.29 3.52
CA LYS A 4 -25.99 1.22 2.76
C LYS A 4 -24.54 0.75 2.59
N GLY A 5 -24.17 -0.40 3.14
CA GLY A 5 -22.77 -0.84 3.17
C GLY A 5 -21.97 -0.18 4.30
N PRO A 6 -20.72 -0.63 4.52
CA PRO A 6 -19.79 0.08 5.38
C PRO A 6 -19.32 1.38 4.71
N ASP A 7 -19.19 2.44 5.50
CA ASP A 7 -18.58 3.69 5.04
C ASP A 7 -17.07 3.48 4.88
N ILE A 8 -16.56 3.66 3.67
CA ILE A 8 -15.13 3.47 3.36
C ILE A 8 -14.40 4.78 3.58
N ILE A 9 -13.53 4.82 4.58
CA ILE A 9 -12.66 5.97 4.84
C ILE A 9 -11.49 5.94 3.84
N GLN A 10 -11.54 6.81 2.83
CA GLN A 10 -10.52 6.87 1.76
C GLN A 10 -9.34 7.78 2.12
N GLU A 11 -9.58 8.78 2.96
CA GLU A 11 -8.63 9.84 3.33
C GLU A 11 -8.50 9.94 4.84
N ALA A 12 -7.35 10.39 5.33
CA ALA A 12 -7.16 10.58 6.76
C ALA A 12 -7.95 11.82 7.22
N PRO A 13 -8.51 11.83 8.43
CA PRO A 13 -9.25 12.98 8.94
C PRO A 13 -8.29 14.17 9.17
N ASP A 14 -8.77 15.39 8.90
CA ASP A 14 -8.00 16.63 9.05
C ASP A 14 -7.52 16.88 10.49
N SER A 15 -8.17 16.27 11.49
CA SER A 15 -7.81 16.35 12.91
C SER A 15 -6.63 15.46 13.31
N PHE A 16 -6.17 14.55 12.44
CA PHE A 16 -5.08 13.64 12.77
C PHE A 16 -3.72 14.36 12.75
N ASN A 17 -3.12 14.56 13.92
CA ASN A 17 -1.76 15.08 14.04
C ASN A 17 -0.73 13.92 14.07
N PRO A 18 0.20 13.82 13.09
CA PRO A 18 1.23 12.79 13.08
C PRO A 18 2.26 12.90 14.22
N GLU A 19 2.44 14.07 14.81
CA GLU A 19 3.42 14.30 15.89
C GLU A 19 2.92 13.82 17.26
N ASP A 20 1.60 13.87 17.47
CA ASP A 20 0.94 13.28 18.63
C ASP A 20 -0.22 12.36 18.19
N PRO A 21 0.09 11.11 17.76
CA PRO A 21 -0.91 10.19 17.23
C PRO A 21 -1.96 9.72 18.24
N TYR A 22 -1.73 9.93 19.55
CA TYR A 22 -2.57 9.39 20.61
C TYR A 22 -3.49 10.44 21.25
N ALA A 23 -3.42 11.70 20.81
CA ALA A 23 -4.30 12.77 21.29
C ALA A 23 -5.79 12.42 21.11
N ASP A 24 -6.15 11.92 19.92
CA ASP A 24 -7.52 11.55 19.57
C ASP A 24 -7.60 10.08 19.10
N PRO A 25 -8.17 9.16 19.90
CA PRO A 25 -8.21 7.74 19.56
C PRO A 25 -9.05 7.47 18.31
N VAL A 26 -10.13 8.24 18.08
CA VAL A 26 -11.00 8.07 16.91
C VAL A 26 -10.27 8.45 15.63
N ALA A 27 -9.66 9.64 15.60
CA ALA A 27 -8.91 10.12 14.44
C ALA A 27 -7.73 9.18 14.09
N LEU A 28 -7.09 8.57 15.09
CA LEU A 28 -6.07 7.55 14.90
C LEU A 28 -6.61 6.30 14.19
N HIS A 29 -7.79 5.80 14.58
CA HIS A 29 -8.40 4.63 13.94
C HIS A 29 -8.79 4.92 12.49
N GLU A 30 -9.41 6.06 12.23
CA GLU A 30 -9.80 6.48 10.88
C GLU A 30 -8.57 6.68 9.97
N ALA A 31 -7.50 7.30 10.49
CA ALA A 31 -6.24 7.45 9.75
C ALA A 31 -5.58 6.09 9.42
N ARG A 32 -5.70 5.10 10.32
CA ARG A 32 -5.23 3.73 10.07
C ARG A 32 -6.06 3.06 8.98
N GLU A 33 -7.38 3.17 9.04
CA GLU A 33 -8.28 2.62 8.01
C GLU A 33 -8.00 3.21 6.63
N ALA A 34 -7.85 4.54 6.53
CA ALA A 34 -7.46 5.22 5.31
C ALA A 34 -6.10 4.74 4.76
N SER A 35 -5.13 4.53 5.65
CA SER A 35 -3.81 3.99 5.28
C SER A 35 -3.90 2.57 4.73
N VAL A 36 -4.66 1.69 5.39
CA VAL A 36 -4.90 0.31 4.93
C VAL A 36 -5.56 0.33 3.56
N TRP A 37 -6.62 1.12 3.39
CA TRP A 37 -7.34 1.23 2.12
C TRP A 37 -6.43 1.65 0.97
N ARG A 38 -5.62 2.71 1.14
CA ARG A 38 -4.67 3.17 0.09
C ARG A 38 -3.70 2.07 -0.35
N LYS A 39 -3.30 1.21 0.58
CA LYS A 39 -2.38 0.11 0.30
C LYS A 39 -3.09 -1.07 -0.35
N GLU A 40 -4.31 -1.40 0.06
CA GLU A 40 -5.16 -2.36 -0.65
C GLU A 40 -5.39 -1.92 -2.10
N VAL A 41 -5.65 -0.63 -2.35
CA VAL A 41 -5.73 -0.08 -3.70
C VAL A 41 -4.44 -0.32 -4.50
N ARG A 42 -3.27 -0.21 -3.87
CA ARG A 42 -1.98 -0.50 -4.52
C ARG A 42 -1.81 -1.99 -4.82
N ILE A 43 -2.24 -2.88 -3.92
CA ILE A 43 -2.25 -4.33 -4.12
C ILE A 43 -3.17 -4.70 -5.28
N GLU A 44 -4.38 -4.15 -5.34
CA GLU A 44 -5.32 -4.39 -6.44
C GLU A 44 -4.78 -3.89 -7.78
N LYS A 45 -4.11 -2.73 -7.81
CA LYS A 45 -3.39 -2.27 -9.01
C LYS A 45 -2.32 -3.26 -9.47
N ALA A 46 -1.55 -3.83 -8.55
CA ALA A 46 -0.56 -4.86 -8.88
C ALA A 46 -1.22 -6.16 -9.39
N LYS A 47 -2.39 -6.55 -8.85
CA LYS A 47 -3.17 -7.70 -9.35
C LYS A 47 -3.67 -7.46 -10.79
N ILE A 48 -4.11 -6.25 -11.12
CA ILE A 48 -4.50 -5.89 -12.48
C ILE A 48 -3.32 -6.02 -13.45
N LEU A 49 -2.12 -5.54 -13.06
CA LEU A 49 -0.90 -5.68 -13.86
C LEU A 49 -0.52 -7.15 -14.06
N ARG A 50 -0.64 -7.97 -13.02
CA ARG A 50 -0.42 -9.42 -13.11
C ARG A 50 -1.35 -10.08 -14.11
N GLU A 51 -2.62 -9.70 -14.13
CA GLU A 51 -3.60 -10.25 -15.07
C GLU A 51 -3.29 -9.84 -16.52
N ARG A 52 -2.93 -8.57 -16.75
CA ARG A 52 -2.46 -8.09 -18.06
C ARG A 52 -1.21 -8.83 -18.54
N MET A 53 -0.27 -9.10 -17.63
CA MET A 53 0.92 -9.89 -17.92
C MET A 53 0.53 -11.31 -18.36
N LYS A 54 -0.33 -12.02 -17.60
CA LYS A 54 -0.80 -13.36 -18.00
C LYS A 54 -1.46 -13.36 -19.38
N GLN A 55 -2.30 -12.36 -19.66
CA GLN A 55 -2.93 -12.22 -20.98
C GLN A 55 -1.89 -12.04 -22.10
N CYS A 56 -0.80 -11.29 -21.85
CA CYS A 56 0.29 -11.17 -22.82
C CYS A 56 0.96 -12.52 -23.08
N TYR A 57 1.25 -13.29 -22.03
CA TYR A 57 1.85 -14.63 -22.15
C TYR A 57 0.95 -15.57 -22.97
N ILE A 58 -0.37 -15.53 -22.76
CA ILE A 58 -1.33 -16.36 -23.50
C ILE A 58 -1.40 -15.94 -24.97
N LYS A 59 -1.33 -14.63 -25.28
CA LYS A 59 -1.42 -14.11 -26.65
C LYS A 59 -0.17 -14.37 -27.48
N GLU A 60 1.02 -14.16 -26.90
CA GLU A 60 2.30 -14.23 -27.61
C GLU A 60 2.86 -15.67 -27.73
N GLY A 61 2.48 -16.56 -26.81
CA GLY A 61 2.93 -17.95 -26.79
C GLY A 61 4.45 -18.06 -26.69
N VAL A 62 5.12 -18.50 -27.75
CA VAL A 62 6.58 -18.74 -27.77
C VAL A 62 7.38 -17.44 -27.67
N ASN A 63 6.87 -16.32 -28.19
CA ASN A 63 7.60 -15.05 -28.28
C ASN A 63 7.44 -14.13 -27.04
N HIS A 64 6.84 -14.63 -25.96
CA HIS A 64 6.55 -13.82 -24.77
C HIS A 64 7.77 -13.16 -24.13
N LEU A 65 8.97 -13.75 -24.27
CA LEU A 65 10.21 -13.20 -23.70
C LEU A 65 10.61 -11.84 -24.29
N GLN A 66 10.30 -11.61 -25.57
CA GLN A 66 10.63 -10.35 -26.24
C GLN A 66 9.48 -9.34 -26.07
N ASN A 67 8.24 -9.77 -26.29
CA ASN A 67 7.09 -8.88 -26.40
C ASN A 67 6.44 -8.52 -25.05
N CYS A 68 6.55 -9.37 -24.01
CA CYS A 68 5.92 -9.13 -22.70
C CYS A 68 6.85 -8.49 -21.65
N ARG A 69 8.08 -8.09 -22.03
CA ARG A 69 9.09 -7.56 -21.10
C ARG A 69 8.62 -6.31 -20.36
N GLU A 70 7.95 -5.40 -21.05
CA GLU A 70 7.47 -4.13 -20.47
C GLU A 70 6.42 -4.37 -19.39
N GLN A 71 5.49 -5.29 -19.64
CA GLN A 71 4.42 -5.67 -18.73
C GLN A 71 4.98 -6.34 -17.47
N VAL A 72 6.01 -7.16 -17.64
CA VAL A 72 6.76 -7.77 -16.53
C VAL A 72 7.47 -6.69 -15.71
N GLN A 73 8.17 -5.75 -16.35
CA GLN A 73 8.85 -4.65 -15.65
C GLN A 73 7.86 -3.82 -14.83
N ARG A 74 6.74 -3.38 -15.43
CA ARG A 74 5.68 -2.66 -14.72
C ARG A 74 5.13 -3.43 -13.53
N TYR A 75 4.98 -4.75 -13.64
CA TYR A 75 4.55 -5.58 -12.53
C TYR A 75 5.62 -5.64 -11.43
N LEU A 76 6.88 -5.88 -11.78
CA LEU A 76 7.99 -5.92 -10.81
C LEU A 76 8.16 -4.58 -10.08
N ASP A 77 8.04 -3.46 -10.79
CA ASP A 77 8.09 -2.12 -10.20
C ASP A 77 6.95 -1.91 -9.21
N SER A 78 5.75 -2.42 -9.53
CA SER A 78 4.61 -2.36 -8.60
C SER A 78 4.82 -3.21 -7.34
N LEU A 79 5.67 -4.25 -7.39
CA LEU A 79 5.89 -5.16 -6.27
C LEU A 79 6.84 -4.60 -5.20
N GLN A 80 7.76 -3.70 -5.56
CA GLN A 80 8.79 -3.19 -4.63
C GLN A 80 8.18 -2.54 -3.37
N ASP A 81 6.99 -1.96 -3.53
CA ASP A 81 6.27 -1.22 -2.49
C ASP A 81 4.97 -1.88 -2.01
N THR A 82 4.62 -3.07 -2.51
CA THR A 82 3.38 -3.76 -2.13
C THR A 82 3.66 -4.93 -1.19
N GLY A 83 3.27 -4.79 0.07
CA GLY A 83 3.26 -5.89 1.03
C GLY A 83 2.45 -5.55 2.27
N VAL A 84 1.54 -6.45 2.66
CA VAL A 84 0.71 -6.30 3.87
C VAL A 84 1.56 -6.38 5.15
N GLN A 85 2.63 -7.19 5.15
CA GLN A 85 3.52 -7.33 6.30
C GLN A 85 4.31 -6.06 6.65
N ARG A 86 4.61 -5.17 5.68
CA ARG A 86 5.21 -3.86 6.00
C ARG A 86 4.25 -2.95 6.76
N GLN A 87 2.94 -3.14 6.64
CA GLN A 87 1.94 -2.21 7.14
C GLN A 87 1.81 -2.21 8.67
N ASN A 88 1.81 -3.39 9.28
CA ASN A 88 1.86 -3.52 10.75
C ASN A 88 3.23 -3.13 11.31
N ALA A 89 4.27 -3.09 10.47
CA ALA A 89 5.61 -2.67 10.84
C ALA A 89 5.80 -1.14 10.76
N ASP A 90 4.97 -0.38 10.02
CA ASP A 90 5.18 1.05 9.81
C ASP A 90 5.25 1.85 11.13
N PHE A 91 4.49 1.45 12.16
CA PHE A 91 4.58 2.07 13.49
C PHE A 91 5.92 1.76 14.20
N TYR A 92 6.42 0.51 14.08
CA TYR A 92 7.73 0.10 14.61
C TYR A 92 8.91 0.64 13.79
N GLN A 93 8.72 0.86 12.49
CA GLN A 93 9.72 1.45 11.59
C GLN A 93 9.89 2.94 11.88
N LEU A 94 8.80 3.69 12.12
CA LEU A 94 8.88 5.08 12.59
C LEU A 94 9.59 5.20 13.93
N TRP A 95 9.28 4.32 14.89
CA TRP A 95 10.00 4.25 16.16
C TRP A 95 11.49 3.95 15.94
N ARG A 96 11.83 2.97 15.10
CA ARG A 96 13.22 2.62 14.77
C ARG A 96 13.97 3.79 14.11
N VAL A 97 13.39 4.46 13.11
CA VAL A 97 13.98 5.63 12.46
C VAL A 97 14.15 6.79 13.43
N LYS A 98 13.20 7.00 14.37
CA LYS A 98 13.32 8.02 15.41
C LYS A 98 14.50 7.70 16.34
N HIS A 99 14.61 6.46 16.82
CA HIS A 99 15.73 5.99 17.65
C HIS A 99 17.07 6.02 16.93
N ASP A 100 17.13 5.62 15.65
CA ASP A 100 18.33 5.67 14.83
C ASP A 100 18.77 7.13 14.60
N LYS A 101 17.83 8.07 14.45
CA LYS A 101 18.14 9.51 14.37
C LYS A 101 18.62 10.09 15.70
N GLU A 102 18.00 9.72 16.82
CA GLU A 102 18.42 10.12 18.17
C GLU A 102 19.80 9.53 18.53
N ALA A 103 20.11 8.31 18.08
CA ALA A 103 21.40 7.65 18.28
C ALA A 103 22.53 8.25 17.43
N ASN A 104 22.24 8.73 16.21
CA ASN A 104 23.20 9.41 15.34
C ASN A 104 23.31 10.93 15.58
N ALA A 105 22.47 11.49 16.47
CA ALA A 105 22.51 12.90 16.87
C ALA A 105 23.38 13.16 18.11
N LYS A 106 24.12 12.14 18.58
CA LYS A 106 25.11 12.19 19.67
C LYS A 106 26.52 11.98 19.11
#